data_AF-A0A1M7EY02-F1
#
_entry.id   AF-A0A1M7EY02-F1
#
_cell.length_a   1.000
_cell.length_b   1.000
_cell.length_c   1.000
_cell.angle_alpha   90.00
_cell.angle_beta   90.00
_cell.angle_gamma   90.00
#
_symmetry.space_group_name_H-M   'P 1'
#
loop_
_entity.id
_entity.type
_entity.pdbx_description
1 polymer ?
#
loop_
_entity_poly.entity_id
_entity_poly.type
_entity_poly.pdbx_seq_one_letter_code
_entity_poly.pdbx_strand_id
1 'polypeptide(L)'
;MHWTEIDWKRINPIHDDLLAKVRSETGRAWKDANGELHSHYKEMPFWIVLHEDGDVRQAHAVFREIVRPALSEIEPVQCTVGYSVVKDGKRRHYFLGTNAEILNDGGLLDD
;
A
#
# COMPACT_ATOMS: atom_id res chain seq x y z
N MET A 1 23.29 -10.79 18.42
CA MET A 1 22.23 -10.18 17.59
C MET A 1 21.12 -11.22 17.47
N HIS A 2 20.08 -11.14 18.29
CA HIS A 2 18.93 -12.04 18.16
C HIS A 2 18.09 -11.55 16.99
N TRP A 3 18.11 -12.31 15.88
CA TRP A 3 17.12 -12.15 14.85
C TRP A 3 15.80 -12.63 15.44
N THR A 4 14.94 -11.71 15.84
CA THR A 4 13.54 -12.06 16.12
C THR A 4 12.96 -12.54 14.81
N GLU A 5 12.65 -13.83 14.76
CA GLU A 5 11.93 -14.44 13.66
C GLU A 5 10.57 -13.76 13.56
N ILE A 6 10.22 -13.28 12.37
CA ILE A 6 8.91 -12.66 12.14
C ILE A 6 7.86 -13.76 12.22
N ASP A 7 6.84 -13.54 13.06
CA ASP A 7 5.71 -14.47 13.15
C ASP A 7 4.77 -14.30 11.95
N TRP A 8 5.11 -14.97 10.85
CA TRP A 8 4.30 -14.94 9.62
C TRP A 8 2.88 -15.49 9.82
N LYS A 9 2.66 -16.36 10.82
CA LYS A 9 1.29 -16.84 11.13
C LYS A 9 0.42 -15.71 11.69
N ARG A 10 1.02 -14.73 12.36
CA ARG A 10 0.35 -13.51 12.79
C ARG A 10 0.22 -12.48 11.66
N ILE A 11 1.23 -12.35 10.79
CA ILE A 11 1.22 -11.34 9.71
C ILE A 11 0.25 -11.70 8.58
N ASN A 12 0.15 -12.98 8.18
CA ASN A 12 -0.69 -13.37 7.04
C ASN A 12 -2.16 -12.95 7.18
N PRO A 13 -2.85 -13.19 8.32
CA PRO A 13 -4.23 -12.73 8.49
C PRO A 13 -4.39 -11.22 8.43
N ILE A 14 -3.39 -10.45 8.89
CA ILE A 14 -3.40 -8.98 8.80
C ILE A 14 -3.29 -8.56 7.33
N HIS A 15 -2.37 -9.16 6.57
CA HIS A 15 -2.27 -8.93 5.12
C HIS A 15 -3.60 -9.21 4.41
N ASP A 16 -4.22 -10.36 4.68
CA ASP A 16 -5.45 -10.77 4.00
C ASP A 16 -6.62 -9.81 4.30
N ASP A 17 -6.74 -9.36 5.55
CA ASP A 17 -7.74 -8.36 5.96
C ASP A 17 -7.49 -6.99 5.30
N LEU A 18 -6.23 -6.52 5.31
CA LEU A 18 -5.86 -5.26 4.64
C LEU A 18 -6.13 -5.34 3.14
N LEU A 19 -5.75 -6.43 2.47
CA LEU A 19 -5.99 -6.63 1.05
C LEU A 19 -7.49 -6.68 0.73
N ALA A 20 -8.30 -7.31 1.57
CA ALA A 20 -9.75 -7.31 1.40
C ALA A 20 -10.33 -5.89 1.52
N LYS A 21 -9.91 -5.12 2.54
CA LYS A 21 -10.34 -3.73 2.73
C LYS A 21 -9.91 -2.84 1.56
N VAL A 22 -8.68 -2.98 1.09
CA VAL A 22 -8.21 -2.26 -0.10
C VAL A 22 -9.04 -2.65 -1.33
N ARG A 23 -9.26 -3.94 -1.59
CA ARG A 23 -10.09 -4.36 -2.74
C ARG A 23 -11.55 -3.92 -2.63
N SER A 24 -12.07 -3.71 -1.42
CA SER A 24 -13.45 -3.22 -1.23
C SER A 24 -13.68 -1.80 -1.75
N GLU A 25 -12.60 -1.04 -1.96
CA GLU A 25 -12.62 0.32 -2.51
C GLU A 25 -12.51 0.37 -4.04
N THR A 26 -12.40 -0.79 -4.69
CA THR A 26 -12.38 -0.90 -6.14
C THR A 26 -13.70 -0.41 -6.75
N GLY A 27 -13.59 0.44 -7.76
CA GLY A 27 -14.71 1.15 -8.39
C GLY A 27 -15.08 2.46 -7.70
N ARG A 28 -14.59 2.72 -6.48
CA ARG A 28 -14.80 3.98 -5.73
C ARG A 28 -13.56 4.84 -5.68
N ALA A 29 -12.47 4.32 -5.11
CA ALA A 29 -11.22 5.06 -4.94
C ALA A 29 -10.18 4.74 -6.03
N TRP A 30 -10.27 3.54 -6.62
CA TRP A 30 -9.38 3.07 -7.68
C TRP A 30 -10.07 2.10 -8.62
N LYS A 31 -9.47 1.90 -9.79
CA LYS A 31 -9.93 0.95 -10.80
C LYS A 31 -9.64 -0.49 -10.43
N ASP A 32 -8.48 -0.74 -9.81
CA ASP A 32 -8.05 -2.07 -9.38
C ASP A 32 -7.01 -1.96 -8.27
N ALA A 33 -6.91 -2.99 -7.43
CA ALA A 33 -5.87 -3.08 -6.42
C ALA A 33 -5.47 -4.53 -6.13
N ASN A 34 -4.17 -4.73 -5.95
CA ASN A 34 -3.59 -5.99 -5.54
C ASN A 34 -2.56 -5.79 -4.42
N GLY A 35 -2.21 -6.86 -3.74
CA GLY A 35 -1.17 -6.86 -2.72
C GLY A 35 -0.61 -8.24 -2.52
N GLU A 36 0.61 -8.29 -2.01
CA GLU A 36 1.34 -9.51 -1.70
C GLU A 36 2.05 -9.40 -0.34
N LEU A 37 2.62 -10.52 0.10
CA LEU A 37 3.46 -10.58 1.28
C LEU A 37 4.80 -11.24 0.93
N HIS A 38 5.88 -10.47 1.06
CA HIS A 38 7.23 -10.87 0.67
C HIS A 38 8.06 -11.16 1.92
N SER A 39 8.06 -12.41 2.36
CA SER A 39 8.71 -12.81 3.61
C SER A 39 10.23 -12.62 3.60
N HIS A 40 10.87 -12.79 2.44
CA HIS A 40 12.32 -12.58 2.28
C HIS A 40 12.74 -11.12 2.45
N TYR A 41 11.92 -10.19 1.93
CA TYR A 41 12.18 -8.75 1.96
C TYR A 41 11.57 -8.04 3.17
N LYS A 42 10.77 -8.76 3.98
CA LYS A 42 9.99 -8.19 5.08
C LYS A 42 9.11 -7.06 4.59
N GLU A 43 8.42 -7.30 3.48
CA GLU A 43 7.62 -6.30 2.79
C GLU A 43 6.19 -6.79 2.56
N MET A 44 5.24 -5.87 2.59
CA MET A 44 3.84 -6.05 2.26
C MET A 44 3.47 -5.02 1.17
N PRO A 45 3.80 -5.29 -0.10
CA PRO A 45 3.53 -4.37 -1.19
C PRO A 45 2.06 -4.37 -1.62
N PHE A 46 1.56 -3.17 -1.91
CA PHE A 46 0.28 -2.94 -2.58
C PHE A 46 0.49 -2.23 -3.92
N TRP A 47 -0.28 -2.63 -4.93
CA TRP A 47 -0.32 -1.97 -6.23
C TRP A 47 -1.74 -1.49 -6.51
N ILE A 48 -1.91 -0.19 -6.70
CA ILE A 48 -3.21 0.46 -6.91
C ILE A 48 -3.23 1.12 -8.29
N VAL A 49 -4.21 0.75 -9.11
CA VAL A 49 -4.43 1.34 -10.43
C VAL A 49 -5.57 2.35 -10.31
N LEU A 50 -5.27 3.62 -10.55
CA LEU A 50 -6.26 4.70 -10.48
C LEU A 50 -7.03 4.83 -11.80
N HIS A 51 -8.18 5.51 -11.70
CA HIS A 51 -8.89 6.02 -12.87
C HIS A 51 -8.04 7.07 -13.60
N GLU A 52 -8.34 7.34 -14.87
CA GLU A 52 -7.59 8.29 -15.71
C GLU A 52 -7.54 9.71 -15.12
N ASP A 53 -8.59 10.08 -14.40
CA ASP A 53 -8.81 11.32 -13.68
C ASP A 53 -8.62 11.19 -12.16
N GLY A 54 -8.09 10.06 -11.69
CA GLY A 54 -7.90 9.78 -10.27
C GLY A 54 -6.83 10.67 -9.62
N ASP A 55 -7.18 11.25 -8.47
CA ASP A 55 -6.25 12.01 -7.63
C ASP A 55 -5.48 11.07 -6.71
N VAL A 56 -4.17 10.97 -6.91
CA VAL A 56 -3.28 10.11 -6.12
C VAL A 56 -3.29 10.48 -4.64
N ARG A 57 -3.42 11.77 -4.29
CA ARG A 57 -3.46 12.21 -2.88
C ARG A 57 -4.74 11.74 -2.19
N GLN A 58 -5.86 11.80 -2.89
CA GLN A 58 -7.14 11.31 -2.37
C GLN A 58 -7.14 9.78 -2.25
N ALA A 59 -6.63 9.07 -3.27
CA ALA A 59 -6.48 7.62 -3.22
C ALA A 59 -5.55 7.19 -2.07
N HIS A 60 -4.45 7.92 -1.87
CA HIS A 60 -3.54 7.65 -0.77
C HIS A 60 -4.17 7.92 0.60
N ALA A 61 -4.95 8.98 0.75
CA ALA A 61 -5.67 9.22 2.00
C ALA A 61 -6.59 8.04 2.36
N VAL A 62 -7.32 7.48 1.39
CA VAL A 62 -8.16 6.28 1.60
C VAL A 62 -7.31 5.07 1.97
N PHE A 63 -6.24 4.80 1.21
CA PHE A 63 -5.33 3.69 1.49
C PHE A 63 -4.71 3.79 2.90
N ARG A 64 -4.23 4.98 3.27
CA ARG A 64 -3.64 5.26 4.58
C ARG A 64 -4.60 4.98 5.71
N GLU A 65 -5.88 5.37 5.59
CA GLU A 65 -6.88 5.08 6.63
C GLU A 65 -7.10 3.57 6.81
N ILE A 66 -6.98 2.78 5.75
CA ILE A 66 -7.09 1.31 5.80
C ILE A 66 -5.91 0.69 6.54
N VAL A 67 -4.68 1.07 6.18
CA VAL A 67 -3.46 0.39 6.66
C VAL A 67 -2.96 0.93 7.99
N ARG A 68 -3.18 2.21 8.30
CA ARG A 68 -2.66 2.90 9.50
C ARG A 68 -2.87 2.10 10.81
N PRO A 69 -4.04 1.53 11.10
CA PRO A 69 -4.26 0.80 12.34
C PRO A 69 -3.35 -0.42 12.52
N ALA A 70 -2.91 -1.04 11.42
CA ALA A 70 -2.14 -2.27 11.42
C ALA A 70 -0.62 -2.05 11.33
N LEU A 71 -0.14 -0.85 10.97
CA LEU A 71 1.28 -0.62 10.67
C LEU A 71 2.21 -0.96 11.85
N SER A 72 1.81 -0.64 13.09
CA SER A 72 2.59 -0.99 14.28
C SER A 72 2.56 -2.49 14.61
N GLU A 73 1.53 -3.21 14.15
CA GLU A 73 1.37 -4.64 14.42
C GLU A 73 2.20 -5.51 13.48
N ILE A 74 2.51 -4.99 12.30
CA ILE A 74 3.28 -5.71 11.29
C ILE A 74 4.79 -5.47 11.41
N GLU A 75 5.25 -4.53 12.24
CA GLU A 75 6.68 -4.29 12.42
C GLU A 75 7.44 -5.58 12.81
N PRO A 76 8.60 -5.85 12.20
CA PRO A 76 9.40 -4.95 11.33
C PRO A 76 9.02 -4.98 9.83
N VAL A 77 7.93 -5.64 9.43
CA VAL A 77 7.46 -5.66 8.03
C VAL A 77 7.08 -4.25 7.57
N GLN A 78 7.56 -3.86 6.39
CA GLN A 78 7.21 -2.59 5.76
C GLN A 78 6.00 -2.76 4.85
N CYS A 79 4.97 -1.94 5.05
CA CYS A 79 3.93 -1.73 4.05
C CYS A 79 4.47 -0.76 2.99
N THR A 80 4.29 -1.09 1.72
CA THR A 80 4.67 -0.25 0.59
C THR A 80 3.50 -0.14 -0.37
N VAL A 81 3.43 0.95 -1.13
CA VAL A 81 2.34 1.16 -2.08
C VAL A 81 2.82 1.84 -3.34
N GLY A 82 2.43 1.29 -4.49
CA GLY A 82 2.61 1.88 -5.81
C GLY A 82 1.27 2.29 -6.41
N TYR A 83 1.14 3.55 -6.83
CA TYR A 83 -0.01 4.04 -7.61
C TYR A 83 0.35 4.14 -9.08
N SER A 84 -0.57 3.74 -9.97
CA SER A 84 -0.42 3.90 -11.41
C SER A 84 -1.64 4.62 -11.99
N VAL A 85 -1.40 5.69 -12.75
CA VAL A 85 -2.43 6.43 -13.51
C VAL A 85 -2.08 6.33 -14.99
N VAL A 86 -3.05 5.98 -15.84
CA VAL A 86 -2.89 6.03 -17.30
C VAL A 86 -3.81 7.13 -17.83
N LYS A 87 -3.21 8.18 -18.41
CA LYS A 87 -3.92 9.32 -19.01
C LYS A 87 -3.34 9.64 -20.37
N ASP A 88 -4.19 9.77 -21.38
CA ASP A 88 -3.77 10.07 -22.77
C ASP A 88 -2.68 9.10 -23.29
N GLY A 89 -2.76 7.82 -22.91
CA GLY A 89 -1.78 6.79 -23.26
C GLY A 89 -0.43 6.88 -22.55
N LYS A 90 -0.24 7.84 -21.63
CA LYS A 90 0.95 7.95 -20.78
C LYS A 90 0.67 7.39 -19.40
N ARG A 91 1.61 6.60 -18.87
CA ARG A 91 1.53 6.05 -17.52
C ARG A 91 2.41 6.85 -16.57
N ARG A 92 1.83 7.29 -15.45
CA ARG A 92 2.56 7.86 -14.31
C ARG A 92 2.55 6.88 -13.15
N HIS A 93 3.64 6.83 -12.41
CA HIS A 93 3.85 5.94 -11.27
C HIS A 93 4.27 6.74 -10.04
N TYR A 94 3.68 6.42 -8.90
CA TYR A 94 4.03 7.01 -7.61
C TYR A 94 4.30 5.86 -6.63
N PHE A 95 5.31 5.99 -5.75
CA PHE A 95 5.70 4.91 -4.86
C PHE A 95 6.06 5.44 -3.47
N LEU A 96 5.60 4.73 -2.44
CA LEU A 96 5.97 4.95 -1.04
C LEU A 96 6.48 3.59 -0.50
N GLY A 97 7.74 3.56 -0.09
CA GLY A 97 8.50 2.36 0.27
C GLY A 97 8.63 2.10 1.76
N THR A 98 8.04 2.92 2.63
CA THR A 98 8.08 2.71 4.08
C THR A 98 6.76 3.05 4.78
N ASN A 99 6.57 2.47 5.98
CA ASN A 99 5.46 2.83 6.87
C ASN A 99 5.46 4.34 7.17
N ALA A 100 6.64 4.96 7.31
CA ALA A 100 6.78 6.39 7.58
C ALA A 100 6.36 7.26 6.39
N GLU A 101 6.71 6.85 5.17
CA GLU A 101 6.30 7.55 3.95
C GLU A 101 4.77 7.49 3.74
N ILE A 102 4.16 6.33 4.03
CA ILE A 102 2.70 6.15 4.02
C ILE A 102 2.01 7.06 5.05
N LEU A 103 2.61 7.28 6.21
CA LEU A 103 2.01 8.13 7.25
C LEU A 103 2.17 9.63 6.95
N ASN A 104 3.30 10.03 6.40
CA ASN A 104 3.70 11.43 6.23
C ASN A 104 3.41 12.03 4.84
N ASP A 105 2.70 11.30 3.96
CA ASP A 105 2.45 11.70 2.56
C ASP A 105 3.75 11.95 1.74
N GLY A 106 4.87 11.34 2.17
CA GLY A 106 6.24 11.86 2.02
C GLY A 106 6.84 11.93 0.61
N GLY A 107 6.08 11.68 -0.45
CA GLY A 107 6.62 11.67 -1.82
C GLY A 107 5.60 11.86 -2.96
N LEU A 108 4.32 12.14 -2.66
CA LEU A 108 3.29 12.27 -3.70
C LEU A 108 3.30 13.63 -4.44
N LEU A 109 4.39 14.40 -4.31
CA LEU A 109 4.47 15.80 -4.75
C LEU A 109 5.47 16.08 -5.87
N ASP A 110 6.34 15.14 -6.22
CA ASP A 110 7.35 15.38 -7.25
C ASP A 110 6.92 14.70 -8.56
N ASP A 111 6.20 15.50 -9.36
CA ASP A 111 5.84 15.26 -10.76
C ASP A 111 7.06 15.44 -11.69
#